data_AF-A0A6N7L5R7-F1
#
_entry.id   AF-A0A6N7L5R7-F1
#
_cell.length_a   1.000
_cell.length_b   1.000
_cell.length_c   1.000
_cell.angle_alpha   90.00
_cell.angle_beta   90.00
_cell.angle_gamma   90.00
#
_symmetry.space_group_name_H-M   'P 1'
#
loop_
_entity.id
_entity.type
_entity.pdbx_description
1 polymer ?
#
loop_
_entity_poly.entity_id
_entity_poly.type
_entity_poly.pdbx_seq_one_letter_code
_entity_poly.pdbx_strand_id
1 'polypeptide(L)'
;MPPRSPAPDPWDEAVRRATDATAADRPGGMNEQCWDDVAMRSIVATVLYALHLRERQPVDAIGWPAVLWQLHDDVRVTKLVTTVLPHAGHDLSRTAAPGDPVTECWRWLTRTWDPNAPVKSAFLQPALSRGFQEGWVPDAPELRWGGMSRGIASGLPDPALEVCIHWAGGVVQRQIITDSQGHHTYDRVKVISGVFTGHRGYVRNVGWHFDDTTETADGPAGYVVDLDDIEGTEDIDADQVEAGTDLRWPRRPEGTLKDGPPRGWNDPLPPAKTCEENLRELLDRASNPDIVPEELRRAITAAHHHHHLELDWQASPDPERFTWRVLHHWYQLTEHYADDQRADLYEVVVTRHLHDAEPAHHLALSEDDLPGLIAHCTTGE
;
A
#
# COMPACT_ATOMS: atom_id res chain seq x y z
N MET A 1 48.57 2.70 -20.94
CA MET A 1 47.38 3.09 -20.15
C MET A 1 46.27 2.13 -20.53
N PRO A 2 45.81 1.26 -19.62
CA PRO A 2 44.58 0.53 -19.87
C PRO A 2 43.42 1.55 -20.00
N PRO A 3 42.44 1.32 -20.88
CA PRO A 3 41.27 2.19 -20.97
C PRO A 3 40.58 2.20 -19.60
N ARG A 4 40.30 3.40 -19.08
CA ARG A 4 39.43 3.55 -17.91
C ARG A 4 38.11 2.88 -18.26
N SER A 5 37.68 1.90 -17.48
CA SER A 5 36.31 1.40 -17.54
C SER A 5 35.37 2.60 -17.50
N PRO A 6 34.33 2.66 -18.36
CA PRO A 6 33.35 3.73 -18.30
C PRO A 6 32.80 3.80 -16.87
N ALA A 7 32.59 5.03 -16.38
CA ALA A 7 31.88 5.21 -15.11
C ALA A 7 30.53 4.47 -15.22
N PRO A 8 30.07 3.81 -14.14
CA PRO A 8 28.78 3.15 -14.14
C PRO A 8 27.69 4.15 -14.53
N ASP A 9 26.72 3.70 -15.32
CA ASP A 9 25.56 4.50 -15.64
C ASP A 9 24.82 4.89 -14.34
N PRO A 10 24.46 6.17 -14.13
CA PRO A 10 23.84 6.58 -12.87
C PRO A 10 22.50 5.90 -12.60
N TRP A 11 21.73 5.53 -13.63
CA TRP A 11 20.50 4.77 -13.43
C TRP A 11 20.80 3.36 -12.93
N ASP A 12 21.73 2.64 -13.57
CA ASP A 12 22.18 1.31 -13.12
C ASP A 12 22.70 1.35 -11.67
N GLU A 13 23.43 2.40 -11.29
CA GLU A 13 23.91 2.57 -9.91
C GLU A 13 22.77 2.80 -8.91
N ALA A 14 21.74 3.58 -9.29
CA ALA A 14 20.56 3.78 -8.45
C ALA A 14 19.77 2.48 -8.25
N VAL A 15 19.59 1.70 -9.34
CA VAL A 15 18.96 0.38 -9.29
C VAL A 15 19.75 -0.58 -8.42
N ARG A 16 21.09 -0.59 -8.54
CA ARG A 16 21.97 -1.44 -7.72
C ARG A 16 21.86 -1.10 -6.23
N ARG A 17 21.97 0.19 -5.86
CA ARG A 17 21.83 0.63 -4.45
C ARG A 17 20.45 0.28 -3.89
N ALA A 18 19.39 0.49 -4.66
CA ALA A 18 18.04 0.13 -4.24
C ALA A 18 17.87 -1.39 -4.07
N THR A 19 18.46 -2.18 -4.98
CA THR A 19 18.44 -3.65 -4.91
C THR A 19 19.12 -4.15 -3.64
N ASP A 20 20.30 -3.63 -3.33
CA ASP A 20 21.02 -3.98 -2.10
C ASP A 20 20.20 -3.63 -0.85
N ALA A 21 19.56 -2.46 -0.85
CA ALA A 21 18.71 -2.03 0.25
C ALA A 21 17.47 -2.93 0.44
N THR A 22 16.75 -3.23 -0.64
CA THR A 22 15.58 -4.12 -0.61
C THR A 22 15.96 -5.54 -0.23
N ALA A 23 17.10 -6.06 -0.74
CA ALA A 23 17.59 -7.38 -0.40
C ALA A 23 17.99 -7.50 1.08
N ALA A 24 18.58 -6.45 1.66
CA ALA A 24 18.89 -6.40 3.08
C ALA A 24 17.63 -6.37 3.96
N ASP A 25 16.52 -5.83 3.46
CA ASP A 25 15.26 -5.80 4.18
C ASP A 25 14.52 -7.16 4.21
N ARG A 26 14.56 -7.90 3.10
CA ARG A 26 13.74 -9.11 2.94
C ARG A 26 14.44 -10.37 3.46
N PRO A 27 13.81 -11.15 4.36
CA PRO A 27 14.31 -12.47 4.72
C PRO A 27 14.40 -13.37 3.48
N GLY A 28 15.62 -13.71 3.06
CA GLY A 28 15.87 -14.48 1.83
C GLY A 28 16.30 -13.65 0.61
N GLY A 29 16.45 -12.33 0.76
CA GLY A 29 16.88 -11.43 -0.31
C GLY A 29 15.74 -10.97 -1.21
N MET A 30 16.07 -10.13 -2.19
CA MET A 30 15.12 -9.61 -3.18
C MET A 30 14.72 -10.70 -4.18
N ASN A 31 13.43 -10.82 -4.47
CA ASN A 31 12.89 -11.74 -5.47
C ASN A 31 12.35 -10.98 -6.70
N GLU A 32 13.03 -11.09 -7.85
CA GLU A 32 12.59 -10.47 -9.12
C GLU A 32 11.24 -11.02 -9.65
N GLN A 33 10.74 -12.13 -9.09
CA GLN A 33 9.40 -12.65 -9.38
C GLN A 33 8.32 -12.11 -8.44
N CYS A 34 8.69 -11.33 -7.42
CA CYS A 34 7.78 -10.67 -6.50
C CYS A 34 7.62 -9.20 -6.91
N TRP A 35 6.42 -8.82 -7.35
CA TRP A 35 6.17 -7.44 -7.79
C TRP A 35 6.28 -6.42 -6.66
N ASP A 36 5.98 -6.79 -5.42
CA ASP A 36 6.18 -5.92 -4.26
C ASP A 36 7.67 -5.60 -4.08
N ASP A 37 8.55 -6.60 -4.18
CA ASP A 37 10.00 -6.42 -4.10
C ASP A 37 10.52 -5.54 -5.24
N VAL A 38 10.04 -5.78 -6.46
CA VAL A 38 10.35 -4.98 -7.65
C VAL A 38 9.86 -3.54 -7.48
N ALA A 39 8.66 -3.32 -6.95
CA ALA A 39 8.10 -2.01 -6.71
C ALA A 39 8.89 -1.23 -5.66
N MET A 40 9.16 -1.83 -4.50
CA MET A 40 9.98 -1.22 -3.45
C MET A 40 11.35 -0.78 -4.01
N ARG A 41 12.07 -1.68 -4.71
CA ARG A 41 13.34 -1.36 -5.36
C ARG A 41 13.17 -0.21 -6.35
N SER A 42 12.21 -0.31 -7.26
CA SER A 42 12.03 0.66 -8.35
C SER A 42 11.65 2.06 -7.83
N ILE A 43 10.85 2.15 -6.77
CA ILE A 43 10.52 3.43 -6.10
C ILE A 43 11.80 4.06 -5.53
N VAL A 44 12.58 3.30 -4.76
CA VAL A 44 13.84 3.78 -4.16
C VAL A 44 14.85 4.20 -5.24
N ALA A 45 15.00 3.41 -6.30
CA ALA A 45 15.91 3.71 -7.42
C ALA A 45 15.49 4.99 -8.16
N THR A 46 14.19 5.17 -8.41
CA THR A 46 13.65 6.37 -9.07
C THR A 46 13.91 7.62 -8.23
N VAL A 47 13.70 7.55 -6.92
CA VAL A 47 13.99 8.68 -6.01
C VAL A 47 15.49 8.98 -5.96
N LEU A 48 16.36 7.96 -5.80
CA LEU A 48 17.81 8.14 -5.82
C LEU A 48 18.29 8.82 -7.11
N TYR A 49 17.80 8.37 -8.26
CA TYR A 49 18.18 8.92 -9.55
C TYR A 49 17.67 10.35 -9.74
N ALA A 50 16.43 10.65 -9.33
CA ALA A 50 15.89 12.01 -9.39
C ALA A 50 16.66 12.97 -8.46
N LEU A 51 17.04 12.53 -7.25
CA LEU A 51 17.89 13.32 -6.35
C LEU A 51 19.29 13.54 -6.93
N HIS A 52 19.90 12.52 -7.54
CA HIS A 52 21.16 12.63 -8.28
C HIS A 52 21.10 13.76 -9.33
N LEU A 53 20.05 13.78 -10.14
CA LEU A 53 19.86 14.80 -11.18
C LEU A 53 19.62 16.20 -10.59
N ARG A 54 18.78 16.30 -9.55
CA ARG A 54 18.44 17.55 -8.86
C ARG A 54 19.64 18.20 -8.20
N GLU A 55 20.40 17.40 -7.45
CA GLU A 55 21.49 17.87 -6.59
C GLU A 55 22.84 17.90 -7.34
N ARG A 56 22.88 17.26 -8.52
CA ARG A 56 24.09 17.13 -9.36
C ARG A 56 25.24 16.46 -8.60
N GLN A 57 24.89 15.50 -7.74
CA GLN A 57 25.84 14.70 -6.98
C GLN A 57 25.80 13.25 -7.46
N PRO A 58 26.92 12.53 -7.46
CA PRO A 58 26.93 11.08 -7.73
C PRO A 58 25.87 10.32 -6.92
N VAL A 59 25.29 9.28 -7.52
CA VAL A 59 24.21 8.52 -6.87
C VAL A 59 24.64 7.96 -5.51
N ASP A 60 25.88 7.51 -5.36
CA ASP A 60 26.46 7.01 -4.10
C ASP A 60 26.63 8.09 -3.02
N ALA A 61 26.70 9.37 -3.41
CA ALA A 61 26.76 10.51 -2.49
C ALA A 61 25.38 10.94 -1.97
N ILE A 62 24.28 10.50 -2.61
CA ILE A 62 22.92 10.80 -2.14
C ILE A 62 22.64 10.05 -0.84
N GLY A 63 22.39 10.80 0.23
CA GLY A 63 22.13 10.27 1.57
C GLY A 63 20.73 9.68 1.70
N TRP A 64 20.62 8.55 2.41
CA TRP A 64 19.34 7.93 2.75
C TRP A 64 18.35 8.86 3.48
N PRO A 65 18.77 9.80 4.36
CA PRO A 65 17.87 10.80 4.94
C PRO A 65 17.05 11.62 3.93
N ALA A 66 17.68 12.03 2.82
CA ALA A 66 16.99 12.78 1.77
C ALA A 66 16.01 11.87 0.99
N VAL A 67 16.41 10.61 0.76
CA VAL A 67 15.54 9.61 0.13
C VAL A 67 14.30 9.36 1.01
N LEU A 68 14.49 9.14 2.31
CA LEU A 68 13.39 8.89 3.24
C LEU A 68 12.40 10.06 3.31
N TRP A 69 12.90 11.30 3.26
CA TRP A 69 12.02 12.47 3.25
C TRP A 69 11.09 12.50 2.03
N GLN A 70 11.59 12.09 0.85
CA GLN A 70 10.78 11.98 -0.36
C GLN A 70 9.76 10.84 -0.26
N LEU A 71 10.13 9.73 0.40
CA LEU A 71 9.27 8.55 0.60
C LEU A 71 8.25 8.69 1.73
N HIS A 72 8.10 9.88 2.31
CA HIS A 72 7.07 10.14 3.32
C HIS A 72 5.66 9.92 2.74
N ASP A 73 5.45 10.38 1.52
CA ASP A 73 4.21 10.24 0.76
C ASP A 73 4.51 10.18 -0.75
N ASP A 74 3.58 9.63 -1.52
CA ASP A 74 3.70 9.47 -2.97
C ASP A 74 3.61 10.80 -3.74
N VAL A 75 2.97 11.82 -3.16
CA VAL A 75 2.85 13.17 -3.74
C VAL A 75 4.23 13.83 -3.86
N ARG A 76 5.07 13.70 -2.83
CA ARG A 76 6.47 14.17 -2.82
C ARG A 76 7.29 13.48 -3.89
N VAL A 77 7.22 12.15 -3.98
CA VAL A 77 7.91 11.38 -5.04
C VAL A 77 7.44 11.83 -6.42
N THR A 78 6.13 11.92 -6.62
CA THR A 78 5.54 12.37 -7.89
C THR A 78 6.01 13.77 -8.26
N LYS A 79 5.99 14.71 -7.32
CA LYS A 79 6.47 16.08 -7.53
C LYS A 79 7.95 16.11 -7.88
N LEU A 80 8.80 15.38 -7.16
CA LEU A 80 10.24 15.28 -7.44
C LEU A 80 10.47 14.76 -8.86
N VAL A 81 9.86 13.61 -9.19
CA VAL A 81 10.08 12.91 -10.46
C VAL A 81 9.58 13.71 -11.65
N THR A 82 8.34 14.20 -11.59
CA THR A 82 7.72 14.98 -12.68
C THR A 82 8.36 16.35 -12.85
N THR A 83 9.00 16.90 -11.81
CA THR A 83 9.79 18.12 -11.94
C THR A 83 11.15 17.83 -12.55
N VAL A 84 11.86 16.79 -12.08
CA VAL A 84 13.29 16.62 -12.41
C VAL A 84 13.51 15.88 -13.73
N LEU A 85 12.84 14.76 -13.96
CA LEU A 85 13.15 13.88 -15.09
C LEU A 85 12.90 14.53 -16.46
N PRO A 86 11.82 15.32 -16.69
CA PRO A 86 11.64 16.01 -17.96
C PRO A 86 12.75 16.99 -18.29
N HIS A 87 13.33 17.67 -17.29
CA HIS A 87 14.47 18.58 -17.50
C HIS A 87 15.76 17.84 -17.87
N ALA A 88 15.86 16.54 -17.54
CA ALA A 88 16.95 15.66 -17.95
C ALA A 88 16.70 14.97 -19.31
N GLY A 89 15.55 15.20 -19.94
CA GLY A 89 15.20 14.68 -21.26
C GLY A 89 14.37 13.39 -21.26
N HIS A 90 13.89 12.94 -20.10
CA HIS A 90 12.98 11.80 -19.99
C HIS A 90 11.55 12.23 -20.30
N ASP A 91 10.87 11.53 -21.22
CA ASP A 91 9.49 11.83 -21.60
C ASP A 91 8.50 10.97 -20.79
N LEU A 92 8.03 11.54 -19.68
CA LEU A 92 7.09 10.89 -18.78
C LEU A 92 5.65 10.81 -19.31
N SER A 93 5.36 11.31 -20.52
CA SER A 93 4.03 11.16 -21.11
C SER A 93 3.68 9.67 -21.25
N ARG A 94 2.39 9.34 -21.32
CA ARG A 94 1.98 7.95 -21.58
C ARG A 94 2.44 7.45 -22.96
N THR A 95 2.57 8.35 -23.92
CA THR A 95 2.76 8.00 -25.34
C THR A 95 4.22 8.02 -25.81
N ALA A 96 5.19 8.36 -24.96
CA ALA A 96 6.59 8.34 -25.38
C ALA A 96 7.05 6.95 -25.83
N ALA A 97 7.99 6.95 -26.77
CA ALA A 97 8.55 5.73 -27.34
C ALA A 97 9.27 4.88 -26.28
N PRO A 98 9.21 3.54 -26.39
CA PRO A 98 10.00 2.65 -25.55
C PRO A 98 11.50 2.84 -25.80
N GLY A 99 12.32 2.45 -24.82
CA GLY A 99 13.79 2.47 -24.89
C GLY A 99 14.50 3.36 -23.87
N ASP A 100 13.76 4.14 -23.09
CA ASP A 100 14.29 4.84 -21.92
C ASP A 100 13.91 4.09 -20.63
N PRO A 101 14.87 3.42 -19.96
CA PRO A 101 14.57 2.57 -18.81
C PRO A 101 14.03 3.36 -17.61
N VAL A 102 14.38 4.64 -17.47
CA VAL A 102 13.88 5.48 -16.37
C VAL A 102 12.41 5.80 -16.60
N THR A 103 12.06 6.21 -17.82
CA THR A 103 10.68 6.48 -18.22
C THR A 103 9.81 5.21 -18.12
N GLU A 104 10.32 4.07 -18.56
CA GLU A 104 9.61 2.79 -18.46
C GLU A 104 9.37 2.38 -17.00
N CYS A 105 10.38 2.54 -16.14
CA CYS A 105 10.24 2.30 -14.70
C CYS A 105 9.17 3.20 -14.08
N TRP A 106 9.21 4.51 -14.37
CA TRP A 106 8.21 5.46 -13.87
C TRP A 106 6.80 5.10 -14.32
N ARG A 107 6.61 4.72 -15.58
CA ARG A 107 5.32 4.27 -16.11
C ARG A 107 4.83 2.99 -15.44
N TRP A 108 5.72 2.04 -15.20
CA TRP A 108 5.37 0.82 -14.49
C TRP A 108 4.92 1.11 -13.05
N LEU A 109 5.54 2.09 -12.38
CA LEU A 109 5.19 2.49 -11.03
C LEU A 109 3.85 3.23 -10.93
N THR A 110 3.52 4.03 -11.95
CA THR A 110 2.35 4.94 -11.95
C THR A 110 1.13 4.41 -12.70
N ARG A 111 1.25 3.30 -13.43
CA ARG A 111 0.10 2.68 -14.08
C ARG A 111 -0.83 2.03 -13.07
N THR A 112 -2.11 1.99 -13.41
CA THR A 112 -3.09 1.14 -12.73
C THR A 112 -2.99 -0.29 -13.24
N TRP A 113 -3.47 -1.21 -12.41
CA TRP A 113 -3.48 -2.64 -12.68
C TRP A 113 -4.93 -3.07 -12.84
N ASP A 114 -5.31 -3.61 -13.99
CA ASP A 114 -6.64 -4.18 -14.17
C ASP A 114 -6.68 -5.57 -13.49
N PRO A 115 -7.44 -5.75 -12.38
CA PRO A 115 -7.55 -7.03 -11.71
C PRO A 115 -8.50 -7.99 -12.43
N ASN A 116 -9.05 -7.59 -13.59
CA ASN A 116 -9.79 -8.43 -14.53
C ASN A 116 -8.99 -8.76 -15.81
N ALA A 117 -7.79 -8.21 -16.02
CA ALA A 117 -6.98 -8.46 -17.23
C ALA A 117 -6.71 -9.97 -17.50
N PRO A 118 -6.56 -10.47 -18.73
CA PRO A 118 -6.38 -11.91 -18.93
C PRO A 118 -5.00 -12.41 -18.47
N VAL A 119 -4.88 -13.63 -17.95
CA VAL A 119 -3.60 -14.16 -17.43
C VAL A 119 -2.71 -14.75 -18.56
N LYS A 120 -1.52 -14.20 -18.83
CA LYS A 120 -0.37 -14.87 -19.48
C LYS A 120 0.11 -16.08 -18.67
N SER A 121 -0.63 -17.18 -18.67
CA SER A 121 -0.10 -18.42 -18.07
C SER A 121 1.17 -18.88 -18.83
N ALA A 122 2.23 -19.23 -18.10
CA ALA A 122 3.45 -19.82 -18.68
C ALA A 122 3.17 -21.10 -19.47
N PHE A 123 2.03 -21.77 -19.21
CA PHE A 123 1.58 -22.98 -19.90
C PHE A 123 0.90 -22.71 -21.26
N LEU A 124 0.42 -21.48 -21.55
CA LEU A 124 -0.26 -21.14 -22.80
C LEU A 124 0.61 -20.35 -23.80
N GLN A 125 1.89 -20.12 -23.47
CA GLN A 125 2.83 -19.34 -24.29
C GLN A 125 2.84 -19.75 -25.78
N PRO A 126 2.88 -21.05 -26.15
CA PRO A 126 2.95 -21.41 -27.57
C PRO A 126 1.71 -21.05 -28.39
N ALA A 127 0.54 -20.90 -27.76
CA ALA A 127 -0.73 -20.65 -28.44
C ALA A 127 -1.00 -19.15 -28.67
N LEU A 128 -0.51 -18.27 -27.80
CA LEU A 128 -0.76 -16.82 -27.86
C LEU A 128 0.38 -16.03 -28.54
N SER A 129 1.59 -16.59 -28.63
CA SER A 129 2.76 -15.95 -29.27
C SER A 129 2.70 -15.83 -30.80
N ARG A 130 1.65 -16.31 -31.47
CA ARG A 130 1.49 -16.14 -32.93
C ARG A 130 0.70 -14.89 -33.35
N GLY A 131 0.12 -14.14 -32.41
CA GLY A 131 -0.70 -12.96 -32.72
C GLY A 131 -0.34 -11.67 -32.00
N PHE A 132 0.36 -11.74 -30.86
CA PHE A 132 0.81 -10.55 -30.13
C PHE A 132 2.20 -10.14 -30.60
N GLN A 133 2.28 -9.08 -31.41
CA GLN A 133 3.53 -8.35 -31.55
C GLN A 133 3.93 -7.81 -30.16
N GLU A 134 5.22 -7.88 -29.82
CA GLU A 134 5.86 -7.30 -28.63
C GLU A 134 5.85 -5.75 -28.64
N GLY A 135 4.74 -5.15 -29.06
CA GLY A 135 4.48 -3.72 -28.97
C GLY A 135 3.52 -3.47 -27.82
N TRP A 136 3.98 -2.72 -26.82
CA TRP A 136 3.09 -2.09 -25.84
C TRP A 136 2.02 -1.27 -26.59
N VAL A 137 0.74 -1.47 -26.24
CA VAL A 137 -0.39 -0.70 -26.76
C VAL A 137 -0.92 0.15 -25.61
N PRO A 138 -0.97 1.49 -25.73
CA PRO A 138 -1.68 2.33 -24.77
C PRO A 138 -3.13 1.84 -24.62
N ASP A 139 -3.63 1.75 -23.40
CA ASP A 139 -5.03 1.44 -23.05
C ASP A 139 -5.52 0.00 -23.27
N ALA A 140 -4.65 -0.94 -23.66
CA ALA A 140 -4.99 -2.36 -23.63
C ALA A 140 -4.64 -2.94 -22.24
N PRO A 141 -5.56 -3.69 -21.57
CA PRO A 141 -5.22 -4.37 -20.32
C PRO A 141 -4.08 -5.35 -20.58
N GLU A 142 -2.91 -5.08 -20.01
CA GLU A 142 -1.75 -5.96 -20.16
C GLU A 142 -2.07 -7.32 -19.56
N LEU A 143 -1.81 -8.37 -20.35
CA LEU A 143 -2.03 -9.74 -19.90
C LEU A 143 -1.18 -10.03 -18.63
N ARG A 144 -1.81 -10.52 -17.56
CA ARG A 144 -1.23 -10.82 -16.23
C ARG A 144 -0.32 -12.05 -16.27
N TRP A 145 0.95 -12.00 -15.86
CA TRP A 145 1.80 -13.22 -15.86
C TRP A 145 1.32 -14.30 -14.88
N GLY A 146 1.12 -15.52 -15.36
CA GLY A 146 0.59 -16.64 -14.59
C GLY A 146 1.68 -17.37 -13.82
N GLY A 147 1.41 -17.65 -12.56
CA GLY A 147 2.35 -18.22 -11.59
C GLY A 147 2.85 -17.23 -10.54
N MET A 148 2.55 -15.93 -10.69
CA MET A 148 2.87 -14.89 -9.71
C MET A 148 1.61 -14.50 -8.94
N SER A 149 1.69 -14.41 -7.63
CA SER A 149 0.57 -14.03 -6.76
C SER A 149 0.19 -12.57 -6.98
N ARG A 150 -0.81 -12.35 -7.85
CA ARG A 150 -1.80 -11.24 -7.84
C ARG A 150 -1.22 -9.83 -7.68
N GLY A 151 -1.10 -9.07 -8.76
CA GLY A 151 -0.93 -7.60 -8.74
C GLY A 151 0.16 -7.10 -7.78
N ILE A 152 0.06 -5.83 -7.40
CA ILE A 152 0.81 -5.27 -6.26
C ILE A 152 -0.04 -5.50 -5.00
N ALA A 153 0.59 -5.83 -3.86
CA ALA A 153 -0.08 -6.03 -2.57
C ALA A 153 -1.32 -6.92 -2.62
N SER A 154 -1.19 -8.12 -3.19
CA SER A 154 -2.27 -9.11 -3.30
C SER A 154 -3.38 -8.79 -4.31
N GLY A 155 -3.16 -7.86 -5.24
CA GLY A 155 -4.06 -7.65 -6.39
C GLY A 155 -4.72 -6.28 -6.44
N LEU A 156 -4.17 -5.29 -5.72
CA LEU A 156 -4.71 -3.94 -5.74
C LEU A 156 -4.59 -3.34 -7.15
N PRO A 157 -5.63 -2.63 -7.63
CA PRO A 157 -5.60 -1.99 -8.94
C PRO A 157 -4.81 -0.67 -8.94
N ASP A 158 -4.51 -0.13 -7.76
CA ASP A 158 -3.82 1.13 -7.56
C ASP A 158 -2.35 1.10 -8.03
N PRO A 159 -1.78 2.25 -8.41
CA PRO A 159 -0.38 2.33 -8.79
C PRO A 159 0.58 1.74 -7.76
N ALA A 160 1.61 1.05 -8.25
CA ALA A 160 2.61 0.42 -7.38
C ALA A 160 3.30 1.46 -6.48
N LEU A 161 3.49 2.68 -7.00
CA LEU A 161 4.04 3.80 -6.25
C LEU A 161 3.30 4.00 -4.92
N GLU A 162 1.98 4.05 -4.94
CA GLU A 162 1.20 4.42 -3.76
C GLU A 162 0.97 3.27 -2.80
N VAL A 163 0.79 2.08 -3.35
CA VAL A 163 0.62 0.88 -2.55
C VAL A 163 1.90 0.57 -1.80
N CYS A 164 3.05 0.70 -2.45
CA CYS A 164 4.34 0.32 -1.90
C CYS A 164 5.15 1.50 -1.32
N ILE A 165 4.66 2.74 -1.32
CA ILE A 165 5.45 3.91 -0.88
C ILE A 165 5.98 3.73 0.54
N HIS A 166 5.12 3.33 1.47
CA HIS A 166 5.52 3.13 2.87
C HIS A 166 6.43 1.91 3.05
N TRP A 167 6.30 0.88 2.22
CA TRP A 167 7.21 -0.26 2.24
C TRP A 167 8.60 0.11 1.70
N ALA A 168 8.66 0.90 0.62
CA ALA A 168 9.90 1.49 0.12
C ALA A 168 10.53 2.42 1.18
N GLY A 169 9.71 3.21 1.89
CA GLY A 169 10.14 3.98 3.06
C GLY A 169 10.76 3.09 4.14
N GLY A 170 10.13 1.96 4.47
CA GLY A 170 10.66 0.98 5.43
C GLY A 170 12.02 0.40 5.02
N VAL A 171 12.23 0.11 3.73
CA VAL A 171 13.53 -0.31 3.18
C VAL A 171 14.62 0.74 3.47
N VAL A 172 14.31 2.02 3.25
CA VAL A 172 15.27 3.12 3.49
C VAL A 172 15.49 3.37 4.98
N GLN A 173 14.43 3.36 5.79
CA GLN A 173 14.53 3.45 7.24
C GLN A 173 15.48 2.41 7.80
N ARG A 174 15.39 1.16 7.31
CA ARG A 174 16.28 0.09 7.75
C ARG A 174 17.75 0.39 7.46
N GLN A 175 18.08 0.96 6.29
CA GLN A 175 19.44 1.38 5.99
C GLN A 175 19.95 2.42 6.98
N ILE A 176 19.14 3.46 7.24
CA ILE A 176 19.52 4.52 8.19
C ILE A 176 19.71 3.95 9.61
N ILE A 177 18.80 3.10 10.08
CA ILE A 177 18.89 2.46 11.39
C ILE A 177 20.16 1.60 11.50
N THR A 178 20.50 0.83 10.46
CA THR A 178 21.73 0.02 10.45
C THR A 178 22.97 0.91 10.49
N ASP A 179 23.01 1.99 9.72
CA ASP A 179 24.12 2.94 9.69
C ASP A 179 24.29 3.69 11.03
N SER A 180 23.17 4.04 11.67
CA SER A 180 23.14 4.76 12.95
C SER A 180 23.27 3.84 14.17
N GLN A 181 23.33 2.51 13.99
CA GLN A 181 23.27 1.51 15.05
C GLN A 181 22.03 1.64 15.95
N GLY A 182 20.90 2.06 15.37
CA GLY A 182 19.61 2.14 16.07
C GLY A 182 18.94 0.78 16.26
N HIS A 183 17.69 0.80 16.74
CA HIS A 183 16.88 -0.40 16.93
C HIS A 183 15.87 -0.58 15.80
N HIS A 184 15.83 -1.77 15.22
CA HIS A 184 14.87 -2.18 14.20
C HIS A 184 13.53 -2.57 14.81
N THR A 185 12.49 -2.60 13.98
CA THR A 185 11.20 -3.20 14.37
C THR A 185 11.41 -4.65 14.81
N TYR A 186 10.79 -5.01 15.93
CA TYR A 186 10.92 -6.26 16.67
C TYR A 186 12.24 -6.47 17.40
N ASP A 187 13.15 -5.48 17.41
CA ASP A 187 14.30 -5.54 18.30
C ASP A 187 13.86 -5.49 19.75
N ARG A 188 14.56 -6.29 20.57
CA ARG A 188 14.40 -6.29 22.01
C ARG A 188 15.10 -5.08 22.60
N VAL A 189 14.40 -4.31 23.43
CA VAL A 189 14.95 -3.12 24.08
C VAL A 189 14.67 -3.10 25.58
N LYS A 190 15.51 -2.35 26.30
CA LYS A 190 15.31 -2.01 27.71
C LYS A 190 15.34 -0.49 27.85
N VAL A 191 14.36 0.04 28.57
CA VAL A 191 14.29 1.46 28.89
C VAL A 191 15.29 1.78 30.01
N ILE A 192 16.16 2.78 29.80
CA ILE A 192 17.26 3.14 30.71
C ILE A 192 17.04 4.45 31.46
N SER A 193 16.06 5.25 31.05
CA SER A 193 15.70 6.53 31.68
C SER A 193 14.21 6.86 31.46
N GLY A 194 13.67 7.83 32.19
CA GLY A 194 12.26 8.20 32.11
C GLY A 194 11.32 7.38 33.01
N VAL A 195 10.01 7.53 32.80
CA VAL A 195 8.96 6.93 33.65
C VAL A 195 8.98 5.40 33.60
N PHE A 196 9.39 4.83 32.47
CA PHE A 196 9.45 3.38 32.25
C PHE A 196 10.84 2.79 32.48
N THR A 197 11.73 3.48 33.21
CA THR A 197 13.09 2.98 33.48
C THR A 197 13.08 1.55 34.04
N GLY A 198 13.86 0.66 33.43
CA GLY A 198 14.00 -0.74 33.82
C GLY A 198 13.01 -1.69 33.13
N HIS A 199 11.95 -1.15 32.54
CA HIS A 199 11.01 -1.93 31.73
C HIS A 199 11.69 -2.41 30.44
N ARG A 200 11.20 -3.51 29.89
CA ARG A 200 11.71 -4.10 28.65
C ARG A 200 10.56 -4.31 27.69
N GLY A 201 10.85 -4.31 26.40
CA GLY A 201 9.83 -4.47 25.38
C GLY A 201 10.41 -4.76 24.02
N TYR A 202 9.54 -4.74 23.02
CA TYR A 202 9.93 -4.87 21.62
C TYR A 202 9.58 -3.59 20.87
N VAL A 203 10.50 -3.11 20.04
CA VAL A 203 10.21 -2.00 19.12
C VAL A 203 9.10 -2.43 18.16
N ARG A 204 8.05 -1.62 18.03
CA ARG A 204 6.94 -1.83 17.09
C ARG A 204 7.00 -0.89 15.92
N ASN A 205 7.50 0.32 16.15
CA ASN A 205 7.68 1.34 15.13
C ASN A 205 8.83 2.27 15.53
N VAL A 206 9.37 2.98 14.54
CA VAL A 206 10.49 3.91 14.68
C VAL A 206 10.01 5.31 14.31
N GLY A 207 10.20 6.26 15.21
CA GLY A 207 9.86 7.66 15.02
C GLY A 207 10.96 8.42 14.29
N TRP A 208 10.55 9.31 13.38
CA TRP A 208 11.44 10.13 12.56
C TRP A 208 11.00 11.60 12.62
N HIS A 209 11.95 12.51 12.57
CA HIS A 209 11.69 13.93 12.38
C HIS A 209 11.88 14.30 10.91
N PHE A 210 10.85 14.82 10.25
CA PHE A 210 10.94 15.27 8.87
C PHE A 210 11.09 16.79 8.84
N ASP A 211 12.21 17.28 8.31
CA ASP A 211 12.48 18.71 8.15
C ASP A 211 12.23 19.13 6.70
N ASP A 212 11.13 19.84 6.47
CA ASP A 212 10.77 20.38 5.15
C ASP A 212 11.69 21.52 4.68
N THR A 213 12.49 22.13 5.57
CA THR A 213 13.44 23.19 5.21
C THR A 213 14.68 22.62 4.52
N THR A 214 15.20 21.53 5.06
CA THR A 214 16.37 20.83 4.51
C THR A 214 15.98 19.70 3.57
N GLU A 215 14.68 19.34 3.52
CA GLU A 215 14.14 18.19 2.80
C GLU A 215 14.83 16.88 3.20
N THR A 216 15.07 16.71 4.51
CA THR A 216 15.73 15.52 5.07
C THR A 216 14.95 14.95 6.25
N ALA A 217 15.18 13.67 6.53
CA ALA A 217 14.63 12.99 7.69
C ALA A 217 15.74 12.67 8.71
N ASP A 218 15.55 13.10 9.96
CA ASP A 218 16.44 12.85 11.08
C ASP A 218 15.87 11.74 11.99
N GLY A 219 16.74 10.86 12.47
CA GLY A 219 16.35 9.85 13.45
C GLY A 219 17.28 8.62 13.47
N PRO A 220 16.87 7.57 14.21
CA PRO A 220 15.63 7.46 14.99
C PRO A 220 15.48 8.55 16.07
N ALA A 221 14.35 9.25 16.11
CA ALA A 221 14.05 10.24 17.16
C ALA A 221 13.45 9.58 18.41
N GLY A 222 12.72 8.48 18.21
CA GLY A 222 12.10 7.69 19.26
C GLY A 222 11.60 6.36 18.73
N TYR A 223 11.02 5.56 19.61
CA TYR A 223 10.51 4.24 19.32
C TYR A 223 9.13 4.06 19.94
N VAL A 224 8.23 3.42 19.21
CA VAL A 224 7.01 2.86 19.79
C VAL A 224 7.37 1.50 20.37
N VAL A 225 7.31 1.32 21.68
CA VAL A 225 7.75 0.10 22.37
C VAL A 225 6.57 -0.64 23.00
N ASP A 226 6.42 -1.91 22.65
CA ASP A 226 5.52 -2.86 23.31
C ASP A 226 6.22 -3.40 24.57
N LEU A 227 6.02 -2.72 25.71
CA LEU A 227 6.63 -3.06 27.00
C LEU A 227 5.97 -4.31 27.62
N ASP A 228 6.75 -5.25 28.15
CA ASP A 228 6.28 -6.57 28.60
C ASP A 228 5.21 -6.51 29.69
N ASP A 229 5.29 -5.52 30.58
CA ASP A 229 4.55 -5.39 31.82
C ASP A 229 3.61 -4.19 31.88
N ILE A 230 3.52 -3.42 30.79
CA ILE A 230 2.56 -2.32 30.58
C ILE A 230 1.54 -2.75 29.53
N GLU A 231 0.29 -2.32 29.60
CA GLU A 231 -0.71 -2.61 28.54
C GLU A 231 -0.54 -1.65 27.35
N GLY A 232 -0.66 -2.13 26.12
CA GLY A 232 -0.49 -1.29 24.92
C GLY A 232 0.97 -1.01 24.54
N THR A 233 1.19 0.09 23.83
CA THR A 233 2.50 0.53 23.34
C THR A 233 2.79 1.94 23.84
N GLU A 234 4.05 2.23 24.12
CA GLU A 234 4.50 3.54 24.63
C GLU A 234 5.48 4.19 23.66
N ASP A 235 5.40 5.51 23.52
CA ASP A 235 6.39 6.31 22.80
C ASP A 235 7.57 6.60 23.73
N ILE A 236 8.77 6.20 23.32
CA ILE A 236 9.99 6.30 24.12
C ILE A 236 11.09 6.96 23.29
N ASP A 237 11.71 8.01 23.81
CA ASP A 237 12.78 8.72 23.10
C ASP A 237 13.96 7.78 22.83
N ALA A 238 14.67 8.00 21.71
CA ALA A 238 15.68 7.07 21.24
C ALA A 238 16.88 6.95 22.20
N ASP A 239 17.18 8.01 22.97
CA ASP A 239 18.24 8.03 23.98
C ASP A 239 17.84 7.39 25.32
N GLN A 240 16.58 6.98 25.45
CA GLN A 240 16.04 6.31 26.64
C GLN A 240 16.01 4.78 26.51
N VAL A 241 16.51 4.22 25.41
CA VAL A 241 16.54 2.76 25.20
C VAL A 241 17.94 2.22 24.94
N GLU A 242 18.17 0.98 25.37
CA GLU A 242 19.35 0.18 25.02
C GLU A 242 18.93 -1.19 24.48
N ALA A 243 19.83 -1.85 23.75
CA ALA A 243 19.61 -3.21 23.27
C ALA A 243 19.38 -4.19 24.44
N GLY A 244 18.25 -4.89 24.42
CA GLY A 244 17.97 -5.96 25.35
C GLY A 244 18.65 -7.26 24.92
N THR A 245 19.32 -7.93 25.86
CA THR A 245 20.02 -9.21 25.60
C THR A 245 19.16 -10.44 25.87
N ASP A 246 17.98 -10.25 26.45
CA ASP A 246 17.02 -11.32 26.71
C ASP A 246 16.13 -11.54 25.49
N LEU A 247 16.59 -12.40 24.56
CA LEU A 247 15.78 -12.91 23.44
C LEU A 247 14.61 -13.80 23.89
N ARG A 248 14.26 -13.77 25.18
CA ARG A 248 13.11 -14.50 25.69
C ARG A 248 11.88 -13.73 25.25
N TRP A 249 11.10 -14.35 24.39
CA TRP A 249 9.68 -14.02 24.34
C TRP A 249 9.16 -14.08 25.78
N PRO A 250 8.53 -13.03 26.30
CA PRO A 250 8.24 -12.94 27.72
C PRO A 250 7.45 -14.19 28.14
N ARG A 251 7.95 -14.90 29.16
CA ARG A 251 7.08 -15.75 29.97
C ARG A 251 6.21 -14.79 30.75
N ARG A 252 5.10 -14.39 30.13
CA ARG A 252 4.11 -13.54 30.75
C ARG A 252 3.55 -14.32 31.96
N PRO A 253 3.65 -13.77 33.18
CA PRO A 253 3.09 -14.41 34.37
C PRO A 253 1.56 -14.43 34.25
N GLU A 254 0.95 -15.61 34.50
CA GLU A 254 -0.51 -15.78 34.45
C GLU A 254 -1.22 -14.62 35.17
N GLY A 255 -2.08 -13.90 34.45
CA GLY A 255 -2.83 -12.76 34.98
C GLY A 255 -2.22 -11.37 34.73
N THR A 256 -1.13 -11.25 33.95
CA THR A 256 -0.71 -9.94 33.42
C THR A 256 -1.69 -9.42 32.35
N LEU A 257 -1.77 -8.09 32.17
CA LEU A 257 -2.70 -7.44 31.23
C LEU A 257 -2.51 -7.83 29.75
N LYS A 258 -1.35 -8.42 29.43
CA LYS A 258 -0.97 -8.94 28.11
C LYS A 258 -0.96 -10.47 28.06
N ASP A 259 -1.35 -11.15 29.14
CA ASP A 259 -1.50 -12.59 29.17
C ASP A 259 -2.91 -13.00 28.76
N GLY A 260 -2.97 -13.98 27.88
CA GLY A 260 -4.17 -14.27 27.11
C GLY A 260 -4.18 -13.53 25.79
N PRO A 261 -5.09 -13.92 24.90
CA PRO A 261 -5.24 -13.23 23.65
C PRO A 261 -5.66 -11.76 23.91
N PRO A 262 -5.51 -10.83 22.94
CA PRO A 262 -5.83 -9.42 23.14
C PRO A 262 -7.15 -9.25 23.89
N ARG A 263 -7.27 -8.28 24.82
CA ARG A 263 -8.59 -7.93 25.38
C ARG A 263 -9.58 -7.79 24.22
N GLY A 264 -10.74 -8.46 24.29
CA GLY A 264 -11.64 -8.61 23.14
C GLY A 264 -11.64 -9.99 22.48
N TRP A 265 -10.57 -10.78 22.59
CA TRP A 265 -10.45 -12.03 21.83
C TRP A 265 -11.19 -13.20 22.48
N ASN A 266 -11.19 -13.25 23.81
CA ASN A 266 -12.09 -14.13 24.57
C ASN A 266 -13.39 -13.42 24.95
N ASP A 267 -13.49 -12.11 24.68
CA ASP A 267 -14.78 -11.46 24.75
C ASP A 267 -15.65 -12.14 23.70
N PRO A 268 -16.95 -12.36 23.98
CA PRO A 268 -17.86 -12.78 22.93
C PRO A 268 -17.65 -11.81 21.77
N LEU A 269 -17.48 -12.34 20.56
CA LEU A 269 -17.54 -11.50 19.36
C LEU A 269 -18.74 -10.58 19.55
N PRO A 270 -18.58 -9.26 19.34
CA PRO A 270 -19.71 -8.35 19.46
C PRO A 270 -20.87 -8.97 18.68
N PRO A 271 -22.09 -8.98 19.25
CA PRO A 271 -23.21 -9.65 18.62
C PRO A 271 -23.26 -9.20 17.16
N ALA A 272 -23.45 -10.16 16.26
CA ALA A 272 -23.52 -9.86 14.84
C ALA A 272 -24.53 -8.72 14.64
N LYS A 273 -24.12 -7.70 13.88
CA LYS A 273 -25.00 -6.58 13.57
C LYS A 273 -26.31 -7.12 12.99
N THR A 274 -27.41 -6.60 13.48
CA THR A 274 -28.71 -6.85 12.88
C THR A 274 -28.74 -6.29 11.46
N CYS A 275 -29.62 -6.81 10.60
CA CYS A 275 -29.83 -6.25 9.27
C CYS A 275 -30.23 -4.76 9.33
N GLU A 276 -30.96 -4.34 10.38
CA GLU A 276 -31.30 -2.94 10.65
C GLU A 276 -30.07 -2.08 10.92
N GLU A 277 -29.17 -2.53 11.80
CA GLU A 277 -27.93 -1.80 12.13
C GLU A 277 -27.01 -1.71 10.91
N ASN A 278 -26.88 -2.79 10.14
CA ASN A 278 -26.08 -2.77 8.92
C ASN A 278 -26.66 -1.82 7.87
N LEU A 279 -27.98 -1.85 7.64
CA LEU A 279 -28.64 -0.93 6.71
C LEU A 279 -28.46 0.52 7.18
N ARG A 280 -28.59 0.79 8.48
CA ARG A 280 -28.39 2.13 9.04
C ARG A 280 -26.99 2.65 8.75
N GLU A 281 -25.95 1.83 8.98
CA GLU A 281 -24.56 2.21 8.67
C GLU A 281 -24.35 2.48 7.17
N LEU A 282 -24.95 1.67 6.28
CA LEU A 282 -24.87 1.90 4.83
C LEU A 282 -25.53 3.22 4.45
N LEU A 283 -26.71 3.51 4.99
CA LEU A 283 -27.43 4.74 4.71
C LEU A 283 -26.74 5.98 5.29
N ASP A 284 -26.17 5.87 6.50
CA ASP A 284 -25.50 6.97 7.18
C ASP A 284 -24.23 7.41 6.43
N ARG A 285 -23.51 6.48 5.79
CA ARG A 285 -22.31 6.79 4.99
C ARG A 285 -22.59 7.06 3.51
N ALA A 286 -23.72 6.62 2.99
CA ALA A 286 -24.07 6.81 1.59
C ALA A 286 -24.27 8.30 1.26
N SER A 287 -23.77 8.71 0.11
CA SER A 287 -23.98 10.05 -0.44
C SER A 287 -25.37 10.21 -1.08
N ASN A 288 -26.08 9.11 -1.33
CA ASN A 288 -27.41 9.07 -1.95
C ASN A 288 -28.38 8.13 -1.20
N PRO A 289 -28.55 8.24 0.13
CA PRO A 289 -29.31 7.26 0.91
C PRO A 289 -30.77 7.16 0.47
N ASP A 290 -31.34 8.26 -0.05
CA ASP A 290 -32.72 8.35 -0.50
C ASP A 290 -33.06 7.44 -1.69
N ILE A 291 -32.06 6.87 -2.37
CA ILE A 291 -32.29 5.86 -3.42
C ILE A 291 -32.96 4.60 -2.88
N VAL A 292 -32.78 4.27 -1.60
CA VAL A 292 -33.36 3.08 -0.97
C VAL A 292 -34.80 3.37 -0.51
N PRO A 293 -35.84 2.81 -1.16
CA PRO A 293 -37.22 3.12 -0.83
C PRO A 293 -37.63 2.58 0.56
N GLU A 294 -38.58 3.24 1.22
CA GLU A 294 -39.05 2.86 2.56
C GLU A 294 -39.60 1.42 2.63
N GLU A 295 -40.15 0.91 1.53
CA GLU A 295 -40.59 -0.49 1.44
C GLU A 295 -39.41 -1.47 1.52
N LEU A 296 -38.33 -1.18 0.80
CA LEU A 296 -37.11 -1.98 0.82
C LEU A 296 -36.40 -1.88 2.18
N ARG A 297 -36.37 -0.69 2.78
CA ARG A 297 -35.82 -0.49 4.13
C ARG A 297 -36.53 -1.37 5.15
N ARG A 298 -37.87 -1.37 5.14
CA ARG A 298 -38.67 -2.23 6.02
C ARG A 298 -38.44 -3.72 5.77
N ALA A 299 -38.29 -4.14 4.51
CA ALA A 299 -37.99 -5.53 4.17
C ALA A 299 -36.60 -5.96 4.70
N ILE A 300 -35.57 -5.13 4.52
CA ILE A 300 -34.21 -5.39 5.00
C ILE A 300 -34.16 -5.40 6.53
N THR A 301 -34.81 -4.46 7.22
CA THR A 301 -34.88 -4.45 8.70
C THR A 301 -35.49 -5.74 9.25
N ALA A 302 -36.42 -6.35 8.51
CA ALA A 302 -37.06 -7.61 8.89
C ALA A 302 -36.29 -8.87 8.42
N ALA A 303 -35.18 -8.72 7.69
CA ALA A 303 -34.41 -9.83 7.14
C ALA A 303 -33.66 -10.63 8.23
N HIS A 304 -33.44 -11.91 7.96
CA HIS A 304 -32.80 -12.85 8.89
C HIS A 304 -31.27 -12.72 8.91
N HIS A 305 -30.67 -12.57 7.74
CA HIS A 305 -29.22 -12.55 7.57
C HIS A 305 -28.79 -11.52 6.53
N HIS A 306 -27.62 -10.94 6.76
CA HIS A 306 -26.93 -10.06 5.83
C HIS A 306 -25.66 -10.75 5.34
N HIS A 307 -25.40 -10.60 4.05
CA HIS A 307 -24.21 -11.09 3.40
C HIS A 307 -23.63 -9.99 2.51
N HIS A 308 -22.34 -10.08 2.22
CA HIS A 308 -21.70 -9.21 1.25
C HIS A 308 -20.74 -9.99 0.35
N LEU A 309 -20.59 -9.52 -0.89
CA LEU A 309 -19.64 -10.01 -1.88
C LEU A 309 -19.03 -8.84 -2.62
N GLU A 310 -17.73 -8.88 -2.87
CA GLU A 310 -17.06 -7.94 -3.76
C GLU A 310 -17.23 -8.41 -5.21
N LEU A 311 -17.84 -7.59 -6.06
CA LEU A 311 -18.12 -7.91 -7.46
C LEU A 311 -17.08 -7.35 -8.43
N ASP A 312 -16.59 -6.14 -8.14
CA ASP A 312 -15.65 -5.43 -8.99
C ASP A 312 -14.73 -4.54 -8.15
N TRP A 313 -13.50 -4.35 -8.63
CA TRP A 313 -12.53 -3.45 -8.03
C TRP A 313 -11.58 -2.97 -9.13
N GLN A 314 -11.57 -1.68 -9.47
CA GLN A 314 -10.72 -1.16 -10.55
C GLN A 314 -10.21 0.24 -10.21
N ALA A 315 -9.24 0.71 -10.98
CA ALA A 315 -8.67 2.05 -10.82
C ALA A 315 -8.48 2.73 -12.17
N SER A 316 -8.80 4.02 -12.23
CA SER A 316 -8.46 4.90 -13.36
C SER A 316 -7.05 5.46 -13.18
N PRO A 317 -6.27 5.58 -14.26
CA PRO A 317 -4.96 6.19 -14.19
C PRO A 317 -5.09 7.74 -14.25
N ASP A 318 -4.04 8.48 -13.88
CA ASP A 318 -4.03 9.96 -13.90
C ASP A 318 -4.56 10.63 -15.19
N PRO A 319 -5.02 11.90 -15.17
CA PRO A 319 -5.11 12.79 -14.02
C PRO A 319 -6.44 12.68 -13.25
N GLU A 320 -7.44 11.96 -13.78
CA GLU A 320 -8.77 11.77 -13.19
C GLU A 320 -8.78 10.55 -12.27
N ARG A 321 -7.78 10.45 -11.40
CA ARG A 321 -7.49 9.24 -10.66
C ARG A 321 -8.55 8.94 -9.59
N PHE A 322 -9.06 7.71 -9.63
CA PHE A 322 -9.92 7.13 -8.61
C PHE A 322 -9.88 5.61 -8.68
N THR A 323 -10.10 4.97 -7.55
CA THR A 323 -10.33 3.54 -7.39
C THR A 323 -11.80 3.35 -7.03
N TRP A 324 -12.48 2.44 -7.71
CA TRP A 324 -13.84 2.06 -7.34
C TRP A 324 -13.90 0.59 -6.97
N ARG A 325 -14.78 0.29 -6.01
CA ARG A 325 -15.11 -1.05 -5.59
C ARG A 325 -16.63 -1.21 -5.56
N VAL A 326 -17.13 -2.30 -6.14
CA VAL A 326 -18.54 -2.67 -6.07
C VAL A 326 -18.71 -3.76 -5.03
N LEU A 327 -19.48 -3.45 -3.99
CA LEU A 327 -19.93 -4.39 -2.98
C LEU A 327 -21.40 -4.71 -3.22
N HIS A 328 -21.71 -5.99 -3.29
CA HIS A 328 -23.08 -6.49 -3.33
C HIS A 328 -23.48 -6.94 -1.93
N HIS A 329 -24.50 -6.28 -1.38
CA HIS A 329 -25.16 -6.67 -0.14
C HIS A 329 -26.46 -7.40 -0.48
N TRP A 330 -26.61 -8.62 0.01
CA TRP A 330 -27.92 -9.29 -0.04
C TRP A 330 -28.42 -9.64 1.35
N TYR A 331 -29.73 -9.47 1.51
CA TYR A 331 -30.45 -9.68 2.76
C TYR A 331 -31.45 -10.82 2.58
N GLN A 332 -31.28 -11.87 3.37
CA GLN A 332 -32.12 -13.06 3.33
C GLN A 332 -33.47 -12.76 4.00
N LEU A 333 -34.56 -12.67 3.22
CA LEU A 333 -35.87 -12.24 3.72
C LEU A 333 -36.64 -13.35 4.44
N THR A 334 -36.23 -14.60 4.28
CA THR A 334 -36.84 -15.78 4.91
C THR A 334 -35.79 -16.60 5.65
N GLU A 335 -36.21 -17.56 6.46
CA GLU A 335 -35.29 -18.42 7.23
C GLU A 335 -34.48 -19.39 6.35
N HIS A 336 -34.95 -19.66 5.13
CA HIS A 336 -34.30 -20.58 4.20
C HIS A 336 -33.80 -19.84 2.96
N TYR A 337 -32.63 -20.22 2.46
CA TYR A 337 -32.03 -19.58 1.30
C TYR A 337 -32.82 -19.89 0.02
N ALA A 338 -33.27 -18.84 -0.67
CA ALA A 338 -33.82 -18.91 -2.03
C ALA A 338 -33.52 -17.59 -2.77
N ASP A 339 -33.10 -17.68 -4.03
CA ASP A 339 -32.68 -16.51 -4.82
C ASP A 339 -33.79 -15.48 -5.05
N ASP A 340 -35.06 -15.93 -5.07
CA ASP A 340 -36.25 -15.08 -5.20
C ASP A 340 -36.73 -14.49 -3.86
N GLN A 341 -36.03 -14.80 -2.76
CA GLN A 341 -36.39 -14.38 -1.39
C GLN A 341 -35.26 -13.59 -0.73
N ARG A 342 -34.59 -12.75 -1.52
CA ARG A 342 -33.58 -11.81 -1.03
C ARG A 342 -33.87 -10.39 -1.47
N ALA A 343 -33.42 -9.44 -0.66
CA ALA A 343 -33.32 -8.04 -1.05
C ALA A 343 -31.85 -7.76 -1.40
N ASP A 344 -31.63 -7.25 -2.61
CA ASP A 344 -30.30 -6.89 -3.10
C ASP A 344 -30.09 -5.37 -2.99
N LEU A 345 -28.89 -4.98 -2.60
CA LEU A 345 -28.42 -3.60 -2.55
C LEU A 345 -26.96 -3.60 -2.98
N TYR A 346 -26.59 -2.70 -3.87
CA TYR A 346 -25.22 -2.56 -4.33
C TYR A 346 -24.64 -1.26 -3.79
N GLU A 347 -23.37 -1.30 -3.43
CA GLU A 347 -22.61 -0.16 -2.95
C GLU A 347 -21.38 0.03 -3.85
N VAL A 348 -21.28 1.20 -4.47
CA VAL A 348 -20.10 1.67 -5.19
C VAL A 348 -19.30 2.55 -4.24
N VAL A 349 -18.13 2.07 -3.83
CA VAL A 349 -17.17 2.79 -3.00
C VAL A 349 -16.14 3.41 -3.93
N VAL A 350 -16.03 4.74 -3.94
CA VAL A 350 -15.08 5.48 -4.77
C VAL A 350 -14.07 6.20 -3.90
N THR A 351 -12.80 5.92 -4.12
CA THR A 351 -11.68 6.54 -3.44
C THR A 351 -10.86 7.30 -4.48
N ARG A 352 -10.68 8.63 -4.36
CA ARG A 352 -9.90 9.37 -5.36
C ARG A 352 -8.40 9.08 -5.23
N HIS A 353 -7.93 9.04 -3.98
CA HIS A 353 -6.57 8.67 -3.63
C HIS A 353 -6.58 7.51 -2.65
N LEU A 354 -5.69 6.53 -2.78
CA LEU A 354 -5.64 5.36 -1.88
C LEU A 354 -5.59 5.75 -0.39
N HIS A 355 -4.97 6.90 -0.10
CA HIS A 355 -4.79 7.45 1.24
C HIS A 355 -5.85 8.48 1.67
N ASP A 356 -6.92 8.69 0.88
CA ASP A 356 -8.02 9.56 1.29
C ASP A 356 -8.73 9.00 2.52
N ALA A 357 -8.95 9.86 3.52
CA ALA A 357 -9.50 9.46 4.81
C ALA A 357 -10.95 8.96 4.75
N GLU A 358 -11.73 9.41 3.75
CA GLU A 358 -13.15 9.09 3.61
C GLU A 358 -13.49 8.82 2.14
N PRO A 359 -13.68 7.55 1.73
CA PRO A 359 -14.18 7.25 0.40
C PRO A 359 -15.63 7.69 0.25
N ALA A 360 -16.04 8.01 -0.97
CA ALA A 360 -17.45 8.28 -1.29
C ALA A 360 -18.20 6.96 -1.46
N HIS A 361 -19.35 6.83 -0.83
CA HIS A 361 -20.21 5.66 -0.91
C HIS A 361 -21.48 5.99 -1.66
N HIS A 362 -21.81 5.22 -2.69
CA HIS A 362 -23.05 5.38 -3.45
C HIS A 362 -23.80 4.07 -3.52
N LEU A 363 -25.13 4.11 -3.37
CA LEU A 363 -25.99 2.95 -3.40
C LEU A 363 -26.71 2.83 -4.75
N ALA A 364 -26.91 1.59 -5.21
CA ALA A 364 -27.73 1.22 -6.35
C ALA A 364 -28.66 0.05 -6.01
N LEU A 365 -29.84 0.02 -6.63
CA LEU A 365 -30.85 -1.03 -6.38
C LEU A 365 -30.74 -2.22 -7.33
N SER A 366 -30.03 -2.06 -8.44
CA SER A 366 -29.81 -3.13 -9.42
C SER A 366 -28.38 -3.13 -9.93
N GLU A 367 -27.93 -4.30 -10.39
CA GLU A 367 -26.62 -4.46 -11.04
C GLU A 367 -26.55 -3.65 -12.35
N ASP A 368 -27.68 -3.53 -13.06
CA ASP A 368 -27.79 -2.79 -14.33
C ASP A 368 -27.53 -1.28 -14.17
N ASP A 369 -27.74 -0.73 -12.97
CA ASP A 369 -27.50 0.69 -12.67
C ASP A 369 -26.01 1.00 -12.42
N LEU A 370 -25.19 -0.02 -12.14
CA LEU A 370 -23.80 0.15 -11.72
C LEU A 370 -22.92 0.86 -12.75
N PRO A 371 -22.95 0.54 -14.06
CA PRO A 371 -22.11 1.23 -15.03
C PRO A 371 -22.41 2.74 -15.11
N GLY A 372 -23.68 3.11 -15.02
CA GLY A 372 -24.11 4.51 -15.02
C GLY A 372 -23.71 5.24 -13.73
N LEU A 373 -23.85 4.58 -12.59
CA LEU A 373 -23.44 5.14 -11.29
C LEU A 373 -21.91 5.32 -11.20
N ILE A 374 -21.14 4.33 -11.63
CA ILE A 374 -19.68 4.43 -11.70
C ILE A 374 -19.30 5.59 -12.62
N ALA A 375 -19.88 5.70 -13.82
CA ALA A 375 -19.62 6.82 -14.72
C ALA A 375 -19.90 8.19 -14.04
N HIS A 376 -21.07 8.34 -13.41
CA HIS A 376 -21.43 9.58 -12.70
C HIS A 376 -20.43 9.95 -11.59
N CYS A 377 -20.06 8.98 -10.75
CA CYS A 377 -19.13 9.21 -9.65
C CYS A 377 -17.71 9.57 -10.12
N THR A 378 -17.36 9.17 -11.34
CA THR A 378 -16.00 9.25 -11.86
C THR A 378 -15.77 10.44 -12.79
N THR A 379 -16.79 10.87 -13.52
CA THR A 379 -16.74 12.07 -14.37
C THR A 379 -17.27 13.33 -13.68
N GLY A 380 -18.02 13.17 -12.59
CA GLY A 380 -18.67 14.28 -11.89
C GLY A 380 -19.85 14.92 -12.66
N GLU A 381 -20.34 14.26 -13.71
CA GLU A 381 -21.50 14.67 -14.53
C GLU A 381 -22.77 13.89 -14.20
#